data_AF-A0A8S9N8Q2-F1
#
_entry.id   AF-A0A8S9N8Q2-F1
#
_cell.length_a   1.000
_cell.length_b   1.000
_cell.length_c   1.000
_cell.angle_alpha   90.00
_cell.angle_beta   90.00
_cell.angle_gamma   90.00
#
_symmetry.space_group_name_H-M   'P 1'
#
loop_
_entity.id
_entity.type
_entity.pdbx_description
1 polymer ?
#
loop_
_entity_poly.entity_id
_entity_poly.type
_entity_poly.pdbx_seq_one_letter_code
_entity_poly.pdbx_strand_id
1 'polypeptide(L)'
;MEPFVNMVPYLLVECVGSDEERVKHTLEPYTYERVTVGVPQCRAGDCGVFALNYIECHALGMSFPPALCNKNSKAIREKMALDIFKETPEGHAKDGVGYI
;
A
#
# COMPACT_ATOMS: atom_id res chain seq x y z
N MET A 1 16.11 11.93 -5.08
CA MET A 1 15.81 11.13 -3.88
C MET A 1 16.75 11.44 -2.72
N GLU A 2 17.98 11.92 -2.97
CA GLU A 2 18.96 12.28 -1.93
C GLU A 2 18.40 12.98 -0.68
N PRO A 3 17.56 14.03 -0.76
CA PRO A 3 17.01 14.63 0.46
C PRO A 3 16.15 13.64 1.28
N PHE A 4 15.34 12.82 0.61
CA PHE A 4 14.45 11.87 1.26
C PHE A 4 15.19 10.71 1.90
N VAL A 5 16.15 10.10 1.20
CA VAL A 5 16.90 8.96 1.74
C VAL A 5 17.72 9.33 2.97
N ASN A 6 18.15 10.58 3.06
CA ASN A 6 18.83 11.10 4.22
C ASN A 6 17.85 11.54 5.32
N MET A 7 16.71 12.17 5.00
CA MET A 7 15.78 12.68 6.04
C MET A 7 14.88 11.62 6.68
N VAL A 8 14.44 10.61 5.93
CA VAL A 8 13.54 9.56 6.43
C VAL A 8 14.04 8.89 7.72
N PRO A 9 15.30 8.42 7.84
CA PRO A 9 15.77 7.82 9.09
C PRO A 9 15.65 8.77 10.30
N TYR A 10 15.94 10.05 10.13
CA TYR A 10 15.81 11.05 11.20
C TYR A 10 14.35 11.27 11.58
N LEU A 11 13.44 11.35 10.60
CA LEU A 11 12.01 11.48 10.87
C LEU A 11 11.49 10.28 11.68
N LEU A 12 11.92 9.07 11.38
CA LEU A 12 11.53 7.87 12.13
C LEU A 12 12.02 7.93 13.59
N VAL A 13 13.24 8.40 13.83
CA VAL A 13 13.82 8.61 15.18
C VAL A 13 13.10 9.71 15.95
N GLU A 14 12.65 10.78 15.28
CA GLU A 14 11.87 11.84 15.94
C GLU A 14 10.44 11.41 16.26
N CYS A 15 9.86 10.49 15.47
CA CYS A 15 8.49 10.02 15.67
C CYS A 15 8.34 8.94 16.76
N VAL A 16 9.42 8.33 17.23
CA VAL A 16 9.36 7.38 18.35
C VAL A 16 9.23 8.12 19.69
N GLY A 17 8.38 7.59 20.57
CA GLY A 17 7.96 8.27 21.80
C GLY A 17 8.90 8.10 23.00
N SER A 18 9.96 7.29 22.87
CA SER A 18 10.88 6.97 23.97
C SER A 18 12.33 6.88 23.50
N ASP A 19 13.27 7.24 24.37
CA ASP A 19 14.69 7.15 24.07
C ASP A 19 15.16 5.68 23.96
N GLU A 20 14.49 4.76 24.65
CA GLU A 20 14.72 3.31 24.53
C GLU A 20 14.31 2.75 23.16
N GLU A 21 13.36 3.37 22.46
CA GLU A 21 13.01 3.00 21.10
C GLU A 21 13.94 3.65 20.08
N ARG A 22 14.39 4.89 20.33
CA ARG A 22 15.32 5.61 19.44
C ARG A 22 16.61 4.84 19.19
N VAL A 23 17.16 4.19 20.22
CA VAL A 23 18.40 3.38 20.08
C VAL A 23 18.25 2.17 19.15
N LYS A 24 17.01 1.77 18.80
CA LYS A 24 16.74 0.67 17.86
C LYS A 24 16.78 1.11 16.39
N HIS A 25 16.82 2.42 16.13
CA HIS A 25 16.80 2.97 14.78
C HIS A 25 18.20 3.43 14.35
N THR A 26 18.53 3.19 13.09
CA THR A 26 19.79 3.65 12.49
C THR A 26 19.59 4.98 11.77
N LEU A 27 20.60 5.86 11.80
CA LEU A 27 20.65 7.06 10.97
C LEU A 27 21.31 6.84 9.60
N GLU A 28 21.59 5.58 9.26
CA GLU A 28 22.12 5.24 7.93
C GLU A 28 21.14 5.68 6.83
N PRO A 29 21.63 6.32 5.76
CA PRO A 29 20.79 6.70 4.63
C PRO A 29 20.11 5.48 4.02
N TYR A 30 18.82 5.62 3.70
CA TYR A 30 18.07 4.54 3.07
C TYR A 30 18.50 4.34 1.62
N THR A 31 18.47 3.10 1.14
CA THR A 31 18.55 2.84 -0.29
C THR A 31 17.21 3.15 -0.95
N TYR A 32 17.23 3.61 -2.20
CA TYR A 32 16.01 3.76 -2.99
C TYR A 32 16.11 2.97 -4.30
N GLU A 33 14.99 2.40 -4.71
CA GLU A 33 14.82 1.81 -6.03
C GLU A 33 13.65 2.51 -6.73
N ARG A 34 13.81 2.79 -8.03
CA ARG A 34 12.72 3.24 -8.89
C ARG A 34 12.42 2.16 -9.92
N VAL A 35 11.39 1.37 -9.66
CA VAL A 35 10.93 0.35 -10.60
C VAL A 35 10.14 1.02 -11.72
N THR A 36 10.60 0.89 -12.95
CA THR A 36 9.92 1.41 -14.15
C THR A 36 9.59 0.31 -15.16
N VAL A 37 10.35 -0.78 -15.15
CA VAL A 37 10.16 -1.93 -16.04
C VAL A 37 9.05 -2.81 -15.48
N GLY A 38 8.10 -3.18 -16.34
CA GLY A 38 6.98 -4.05 -15.95
C GLY A 38 5.93 -3.39 -15.06
N VAL A 39 6.09 -2.11 -14.71
CA VAL A 39 5.08 -1.34 -13.96
C VAL A 39 3.96 -0.91 -14.89
N PRO A 40 2.71 -1.35 -14.67
CA PRO A 40 1.61 -0.97 -15.52
C PRO A 40 1.32 0.54 -15.49
N GLN A 41 1.05 1.13 -16.65
CA GLN A 41 0.58 2.52 -16.75
C GLN A 41 -0.90 2.60 -16.43
N CYS A 42 -1.29 3.42 -15.45
CA CYS A 42 -2.69 3.62 -15.06
C CYS A 42 -3.31 4.85 -15.75
N ARG A 43 -4.64 4.86 -15.88
CA ARG A 43 -5.39 6.05 -16.29
C ARG A 43 -5.51 7.05 -15.12
N ALA A 44 -5.83 8.30 -15.45
CA ALA A 44 -6.19 9.28 -14.44
C ALA A 44 -7.34 8.74 -13.55
N GLY A 45 -7.16 8.80 -12.23
CA GLY A 45 -8.09 8.24 -11.25
C GLY A 45 -7.81 6.81 -10.79
N ASP A 46 -6.92 6.08 -11.46
CA ASP A 46 -6.57 4.69 -11.10
C ASP A 46 -5.26 4.56 -10.31
N CYS A 47 -4.56 5.67 -10.04
CA CYS A 47 -3.25 5.64 -9.38
C CYS A 47 -3.27 4.96 -8.00
N GLY A 48 -4.30 5.18 -7.20
CA GLY A 48 -4.44 4.56 -5.87
C GLY A 48 -4.59 3.04 -5.95
N VAL A 49 -5.37 2.55 -6.92
CA VAL A 49 -5.57 1.11 -7.15
C VAL A 49 -4.26 0.44 -7.51
N PHE A 50 -3.54 1.02 -8.47
CA PHE A 50 -2.27 0.46 -8.93
C PHE A 50 -1.19 0.56 -7.85
N ALA A 51 -1.16 1.64 -7.06
CA ALA A 51 -0.23 1.78 -5.95
C ALA A 51 -0.47 0.72 -4.86
N LEU A 52 -1.73 0.49 -4.46
CA LEU A 52 -2.06 -0.50 -3.43
C LEU A 52 -1.76 -1.94 -3.89
N ASN A 53 -2.14 -2.29 -5.12
CA ASN A 53 -1.79 -3.59 -5.69
C ASN A 53 -0.26 -3.75 -5.82
N TYR A 54 0.46 -2.66 -6.12
CA TYR A 54 1.92 -2.69 -6.17
C TYR A 54 2.53 -3.02 -4.81
N ILE A 55 2.07 -2.34 -3.76
CA ILE A 55 2.51 -2.56 -2.38
C ILE A 55 2.22 -4.01 -1.95
N GLU A 56 1.03 -4.51 -2.25
CA GLU A 56 0.62 -5.89 -1.95
C GLU A 56 1.54 -6.91 -2.65
N CYS A 57 1.75 -6.77 -3.96
CA CYS A 57 2.64 -7.68 -4.71
C CYS A 57 4.06 -7.65 -4.14
N HIS A 58 4.57 -6.46 -3.80
CA HIS A 58 5.91 -6.30 -3.25
C HIS A 58 6.03 -6.95 -1.85
N ALA A 59 5.03 -6.76 -0.98
CA ALA A 59 4.99 -7.38 0.34
C ALA A 59 4.94 -8.92 0.26
N LEU A 60 4.29 -9.46 -0.77
CA LEU A 60 4.22 -10.90 -1.03
C LEU A 60 5.42 -11.46 -1.80
N GLY A 61 6.37 -10.61 -2.22
CA GLY A 61 7.51 -11.03 -3.05
C GLY A 61 7.11 -11.51 -4.46
N MET A 62 5.98 -11.03 -4.98
CA MET A 62 5.43 -11.42 -6.27
C MET A 62 5.68 -10.37 -7.36
N SER A 63 5.81 -10.83 -8.60
CA SER A 63 5.81 -9.95 -9.77
C SER A 63 4.42 -9.35 -10.05
N PHE A 64 4.37 -8.21 -10.74
CA PHE A 64 3.08 -7.60 -11.12
C PHE A 64 2.26 -8.53 -12.00
N PRO A 65 1.01 -8.85 -11.59
CA PRO A 65 0.17 -9.73 -12.38
C PRO A 65 -0.25 -9.00 -13.67
N PRO A 66 -0.28 -9.68 -14.84
CA PRO A 66 -0.79 -9.11 -16.08
C PRO A 66 -2.24 -8.60 -15.97
N ALA A 67 -3.00 -9.14 -15.00
CA ALA A 67 -4.35 -8.70 -14.67
C ALA A 67 -4.40 -7.25 -14.16
N LEU A 68 -3.31 -6.71 -13.60
CA LEU A 68 -3.20 -5.32 -13.16
C LEU A 68 -2.98 -4.41 -14.39
N CYS A 69 -4.05 -4.17 -15.14
CA CYS A 69 -4.03 -3.34 -16.34
C CYS A 69 -5.29 -2.50 -16.48
N ASN A 70 -5.25 -1.48 -17.33
CA ASN A 70 -6.38 -0.56 -17.53
C ASN A 70 -7.67 -1.25 -17.99
N LYS A 71 -7.59 -2.41 -18.64
CA LYS A 71 -8.78 -3.17 -19.06
C LYS A 71 -9.56 -3.71 -17.85
N ASN A 72 -8.85 -4.02 -16.77
CA ASN A 72 -9.42 -4.64 -15.57
C ASN A 72 -9.57 -3.64 -14.41
N SER A 73 -9.17 -2.37 -14.56
CA SER A 73 -9.12 -1.42 -13.43
C SER A 73 -10.46 -1.22 -12.74
N LYS A 74 -11.57 -1.28 -13.48
CA LYS A 74 -12.92 -1.26 -12.90
C LYS A 74 -13.16 -2.44 -11.94
N ALA A 75 -12.92 -3.66 -12.40
CA ALA A 75 -13.14 -4.86 -11.58
C ALA A 75 -12.21 -4.87 -10.36
N ILE A 76 -10.97 -4.40 -10.51
CA ILE A 76 -10.03 -4.27 -9.40
C ILE A 76 -10.53 -3.24 -8.38
N ARG A 77 -11.03 -2.07 -8.83
CA ARG A 77 -11.65 -1.07 -7.94
C ARG A 77 -12.84 -1.65 -7.17
N GLU A 78 -13.73 -2.34 -7.87
CA GLU A 78 -14.93 -2.94 -7.25
C GLU A 78 -14.55 -4.00 -6.22
N LYS A 79 -13.56 -4.85 -6.53
CA LYS A 79 -13.01 -5.83 -5.58
C LYS A 79 -12.42 -5.14 -4.34
N MET A 80 -11.55 -4.15 -4.53
CA MET A 80 -10.95 -3.42 -3.40
C MET A 80 -12.00 -2.70 -2.55
N ALA A 81 -13.00 -2.09 -3.17
CA ALA A 81 -14.10 -1.45 -2.44
C ALA A 81 -14.90 -2.47 -1.62
N LEU A 82 -15.17 -3.66 -2.19
CA LEU A 82 -15.82 -4.76 -1.49
C LEU A 82 -14.97 -5.26 -0.31
N ASP A 83 -13.67 -5.44 -0.52
CA ASP A 83 -12.75 -5.92 0.52
C ASP A 83 -12.69 -4.89 1.66
N ILE A 84 -12.52 -3.60 1.36
CA ILE A 84 -12.58 -2.52 2.37
C ILE A 84 -13.92 -2.52 3.11
N PHE A 85 -15.03 -2.65 2.40
CA PHE A 85 -16.36 -2.67 3.02
C PHE A 85 -16.52 -3.83 3.99
N LYS A 86 -16.01 -5.03 3.65
CA LYS A 86 -16.05 -6.20 4.54
C LYS A 86 -15.23 -6.02 5.81
N GLU A 87 -14.11 -5.29 5.74
CA GLU A 87 -13.28 -4.96 6.91
C GLU A 87 -13.92 -3.91 7.82
N THR A 88 -15.02 -3.27 7.39
CA THR A 88 -15.76 -2.36 8.27
C THR A 88 -16.69 -3.14 9.22
N PRO A 89 -16.97 -2.61 10.43
CA PRO A 89 -17.91 -3.24 11.36
C PRO A 89 -19.30 -3.51 10.76
N GLU A 90 -19.74 -2.69 9.81
CA GLU A 90 -20.99 -2.83 9.08
C GLU A 90 -20.99 -4.01 8.08
N GLY A 91 -19.83 -4.36 7.54
CA GLY A 91 -19.63 -5.53 6.70
C GLY A 91 -19.87 -6.85 7.45
N HIS A 92 -19.58 -6.87 8.75
CA HIS A 92 -19.82 -8.01 9.65
C HIS A 92 -21.24 -8.08 10.21
N ALA A 93 -22.06 -7.03 10.03
CA ALA A 93 -23.42 -6.99 10.54
C ALA A 93 -24.40 -7.90 9.77
N LYS A 94 -23.98 -8.56 8.68
CA LYS A 94 -24.85 -9.40 7.84
C LYS A 94 -24.82 -10.90 8.14
N ASP A 95 -24.03 -11.35 9.13
CA ASP A 95 -24.12 -12.72 9.63
C ASP A 95 -25.17 -12.90 10.74
N GLY A 96 -25.90 -11.85 11.09
CA GLY A 96 -27.00 -11.89 12.05
C GLY A 96 -28.13 -10.98 11.63
N VAL A 97 -29.33 -11.56 11.53
CA VAL A 97 -30.63 -10.92 11.28
C VAL A 97 -31.03 -10.85 9.81
N GLY A 98 -31.88 -11.82 9.46
CA GLY A 98 -32.55 -11.94 8.18
C GLY A 98 -33.57 -10.82 7.94
N TYR A 99 -33.96 -10.76 6.66
CA TYR A 99 -35.09 -10.00 6.16
C TYR A 99 -36.30 -10.05 7.09
N ILE A 100 -36.72 -8.88 7.59
CA ILE A 100 -38.11 -8.43 7.65
C ILE A 100 -38.12 -6.93 7.33
#